data_AF-A0A3S5CWL4-F1
#
_entry.id   AF-A0A3S5CWL4-F1
#
_cell.length_a   1.000
_cell.length_b   1.000
_cell.length_c   1.000
_cell.angle_alpha   90.00
_cell.angle_beta   90.00
_cell.angle_gamma   90.00
#
_symmetry.space_group_name_H-M   'P 1'
#
loop_
_entity.id
_entity.type
_entity.pdbx_description
1 polymer ?
#
loop_
_entity_poly.entity_id
_entity_poly.type
_entity_poly.pdbx_seq_one_letter_code
_entity_poly.pdbx_strand_id
1 'polypeptide(L)'
;MDNISFCIWKLHTADFWGKGDFKFAVDEDPDGSEYLLEIFDCNPETYRIFALEYYEVDLDVATIAKFYNHLPLTDELVKEVNSEVTLKQLDKDILEIGYPCVDAT
;
A
#
# COMPACT_ATOMS: atom_id res chain seq x y z
N MET A 1 -20.15 -5.48 4.29
CA MET A 1 -19.47 -5.78 5.56
C MET A 1 -19.65 -4.53 6.39
N ASP A 2 -20.60 -4.54 7.31
CA ASP A 2 -21.30 -3.29 7.67
C ASP A 2 -20.78 -2.67 8.98
N ASN A 3 -19.75 -3.28 9.58
CA ASN A 3 -19.14 -2.79 10.81
C ASN A 3 -17.66 -3.19 10.87
N ILE A 4 -16.77 -2.20 10.90
CA ILE A 4 -15.31 -2.40 11.07
C ILE A 4 -14.92 -1.64 12.34
N SER A 5 -14.35 -2.34 13.31
CA SER A 5 -14.04 -1.76 14.62
C SER A 5 -12.82 -2.42 15.26
N PHE A 6 -11.64 -2.13 14.73
CA PHE A 6 -10.36 -2.56 15.29
C PHE A 6 -9.46 -1.37 15.65
N CYS A 7 -8.49 -1.62 16.52
CA CYS A 7 -7.41 -0.70 16.84
C CYS A 7 -6.14 -1.52 17.01
N ILE A 8 -5.13 -1.25 16.20
CA ILE A 8 -3.83 -1.93 16.22
C ILE A 8 -2.74 -0.86 16.31
N TRP A 9 -1.72 -1.08 17.14
CA TRP A 9 -0.59 -0.14 17.30
C TRP A 9 0.70 -0.90 17.52
N LYS A 10 1.84 -0.29 17.20
CA LYS A 10 3.15 -0.82 17.57
C LYS A 10 3.95 0.24 18.31
N LEU A 11 4.30 -0.05 19.56
CA LEU A 11 5.21 0.82 20.31
C LEU A 11 6.62 0.65 19.77
N HIS A 12 7.43 1.70 19.79
CA HIS A 12 8.81 1.66 19.29
C HIS A 12 9.66 0.55 19.96
N THR A 13 9.38 0.23 21.21
CA THR A 13 10.08 -0.80 21.99
C THR A 13 9.41 -2.17 21.95
N ALA A 14 8.28 -2.31 21.26
CA ALA A 14 7.54 -3.56 21.21
C ALA A 14 7.99 -4.41 20.03
N ASP A 15 8.25 -5.69 20.28
CA ASP A 15 8.57 -6.67 19.24
C ASP A 15 7.35 -7.01 18.37
N PHE A 16 6.14 -6.86 18.93
CA PHE A 16 4.87 -7.21 18.28
C PHE A 16 3.87 -6.05 18.29
N TRP A 17 2.91 -6.12 17.38
CA TRP A 17 1.75 -5.21 17.36
C TRP A 17 0.82 -5.51 18.56
N GLY A 18 0.38 -4.46 19.23
CA GLY A 18 -0.72 -4.50 20.18
C GLY A 18 -2.07 -4.33 19.48
N LYS A 19 -3.12 -4.83 20.11
CA LYS A 19 -4.50 -4.68 19.66
C LYS A 19 -5.41 -4.23 20.79
N GLY A 20 -6.45 -3.46 20.45
CA GLY A 20 -7.42 -2.97 21.41
C GLY A 20 -8.19 -4.10 22.06
N ASP A 21 -8.63 -3.88 23.30
CA ASP A 21 -9.46 -4.84 24.02
C ASP A 21 -10.93 -4.59 23.67
N PHE A 22 -11.48 -5.44 22.79
CA PHE A 22 -12.86 -5.37 22.33
C PHE A 22 -13.57 -6.71 22.56
N LYS A 23 -14.89 -6.67 22.70
CA LYS A 23 -15.72 -7.87 22.62
C LYS A 23 -15.98 -8.18 21.16
N PHE A 24 -15.34 -9.24 20.67
CA PHE A 24 -15.50 -9.73 19.30
C PHE A 24 -16.83 -10.47 19.11
N ALA A 25 -17.42 -10.33 17.93
CA ALA A 25 -18.50 -11.20 17.50
C ALA A 25 -17.98 -12.63 17.26
N VAL A 26 -18.88 -13.61 17.16
CA VAL A 26 -18.51 -14.96 16.68
C VAL A 26 -18.64 -14.95 15.17
N ASP A 27 -17.57 -14.58 14.49
CA ASP A 27 -17.46 -14.44 13.03
C ASP A 27 -16.05 -14.88 12.56
N GLU A 28 -15.83 -15.01 11.25
CA GLU A 28 -14.50 -15.30 10.67
C GLU A 28 -13.59 -14.07 10.74
N ASP A 29 -14.14 -12.87 10.55
CA ASP A 29 -13.43 -11.59 10.72
C ASP A 29 -14.19 -10.70 11.73
N PRO A 30 -14.07 -10.97 13.05
CA PRO A 30 -14.93 -10.39 14.06
C PRO A 30 -14.86 -8.87 14.24
N ASP A 31 -13.81 -8.23 13.76
CA ASP A 31 -13.60 -6.79 13.81
C ASP A 31 -13.40 -6.12 12.44
N GLY A 32 -13.48 -6.90 11.36
CA GLY A 32 -13.31 -6.43 9.98
C GLY A 32 -11.86 -6.13 9.61
N SER A 33 -10.89 -6.50 10.46
CA SER A 33 -9.48 -6.16 10.25
C SER A 33 -8.81 -7.06 9.22
N GLU A 34 -9.22 -8.33 9.12
CA GLU A 34 -8.65 -9.23 8.11
C GLU A 34 -8.98 -8.71 6.71
N TYR A 35 -10.23 -8.33 6.47
CA TYR A 35 -10.64 -7.72 5.21
C TYR A 35 -9.96 -6.36 4.96
N LEU A 36 -10.02 -5.43 5.92
CA LEU A 36 -9.51 -4.07 5.67
C LEU A 36 -7.98 -4.02 5.49
N LEU A 37 -7.25 -4.95 6.11
CA LEU A 37 -5.80 -4.98 6.08
C LEU A 37 -5.21 -6.02 5.12
N GLU A 38 -6.05 -6.71 4.34
CA GLU A 38 -5.62 -7.80 3.45
C GLU A 38 -4.50 -7.38 2.47
N ILE A 39 -4.50 -6.11 2.04
CA ILE A 39 -3.52 -5.57 1.09
C ILE A 39 -2.11 -5.39 1.67
N PHE A 40 -1.94 -5.50 3.00
CA PHE A 40 -0.65 -5.34 3.68
C PHE A 40 0.09 -6.67 3.85
N ASP A 41 0.04 -7.54 2.84
CA ASP A 41 0.61 -8.90 2.83
C ASP A 41 1.98 -9.00 2.14
N CYS A 42 2.55 -7.86 1.71
CA CYS A 42 3.78 -7.78 0.92
C CYS A 42 3.73 -8.51 -0.45
N ASN A 43 2.54 -8.80 -0.98
CA ASN A 43 2.34 -9.47 -2.27
C ASN A 43 1.88 -8.49 -3.37
N PRO A 44 2.65 -8.28 -4.45
CA PRO A 44 2.26 -7.42 -5.56
C PRO A 44 0.95 -7.83 -6.26
N GLU A 45 0.61 -9.12 -6.30
CA GLU A 45 -0.64 -9.60 -6.94
C GLU A 45 -1.87 -9.13 -6.16
N THR A 46 -1.81 -9.14 -4.83
CA THR A 46 -2.90 -8.66 -3.97
C THR A 46 -3.16 -7.18 -4.23
N TYR A 47 -2.10 -6.37 -4.35
CA TYR A 47 -2.24 -4.96 -4.73
C TYR A 47 -2.80 -4.77 -6.15
N ARG A 48 -2.40 -5.62 -7.11
CA ARG A 48 -2.95 -5.56 -8.47
C ARG A 48 -4.47 -5.76 -8.49
N ILE A 49 -4.96 -6.77 -7.76
CA ILE A 49 -6.41 -7.04 -7.65
C ILE A 49 -7.11 -5.82 -7.03
N PHE A 50 -6.57 -5.30 -5.92
CA PHE A 50 -7.09 -4.10 -5.29
C PHE A 50 -7.12 -2.90 -6.25
N ALA A 51 -6.03 -2.65 -6.98
CA ALA A 51 -5.94 -1.53 -7.93
C ALA A 51 -6.94 -1.68 -9.10
N LEU A 52 -7.16 -2.90 -9.57
CA LEU A 52 -8.16 -3.20 -10.60
C LEU A 52 -9.58 -2.93 -10.10
N GLU A 53 -9.90 -3.30 -8.87
CA GLU A 53 -11.25 -3.11 -8.31
C GLU A 53 -11.51 -1.68 -7.85
N TYR A 54 -10.52 -1.02 -7.25
CA TYR A 54 -10.69 0.28 -6.61
C TYR A 54 -10.39 1.46 -7.55
N TYR A 55 -9.30 1.37 -8.32
CA TYR A 55 -8.89 2.42 -9.26
C TYR A 55 -9.31 2.12 -10.69
N GLU A 56 -9.87 0.94 -10.97
CA GLU A 56 -10.21 0.47 -12.32
C GLU A 56 -8.99 0.41 -13.26
N VAL A 57 -7.80 0.12 -12.71
CA VAL A 57 -6.54 0.02 -13.46
C VAL A 57 -5.91 -1.37 -13.31
N ASP A 58 -5.67 -2.05 -14.45
CA ASP A 58 -4.90 -3.30 -14.49
C ASP A 58 -3.41 -2.99 -14.76
N LEU A 59 -2.61 -2.96 -13.69
CA LEU A 59 -1.16 -2.76 -13.77
C LEU A 59 -0.44 -4.10 -13.92
N ASP A 60 0.68 -4.10 -14.63
CA ASP A 60 1.59 -5.25 -14.63
C ASP A 60 2.16 -5.48 -13.23
N VAL A 61 2.06 -6.72 -12.76
CA VAL A 61 2.58 -7.19 -11.47
C VAL A 61 4.09 -6.96 -11.39
N ALA A 62 4.80 -7.09 -12.51
CA ALA A 62 6.23 -6.81 -12.56
C ALA A 62 6.53 -5.33 -12.29
N THR A 63 5.66 -4.42 -12.72
CA THR A 63 5.76 -2.99 -12.41
C THR A 63 5.49 -2.75 -10.93
N ILE A 64 4.41 -3.30 -10.36
CA ILE A 64 4.10 -3.17 -8.93
C ILE A 64 5.24 -3.70 -8.06
N ALA A 65 5.83 -4.84 -8.44
CA ALA A 65 6.95 -5.44 -7.71
C ALA A 65 8.17 -4.50 -7.61
N LYS A 66 8.40 -3.62 -8.60
CA LYS A 66 9.49 -2.62 -8.54
C LYS A 66 9.30 -1.66 -7.36
N PHE A 67 8.05 -1.26 -7.08
CA PHE A 67 7.71 -0.38 -5.95
C PHE A 67 7.84 -1.10 -4.60
N TYR A 68 7.39 -2.36 -4.52
CA TYR A 68 7.54 -3.19 -3.31
C TYR A 68 9.02 -3.44 -2.97
N ASN A 69 9.89 -3.53 -3.99
CA ASN A 69 11.33 -3.62 -3.82
C ASN A 69 12.04 -2.27 -3.62
N HIS A 70 11.27 -1.19 -3.49
CA HIS A 70 11.77 0.15 -3.20
C HIS A 70 12.81 0.64 -4.22
N LEU A 71 12.63 0.30 -5.50
CA LEU A 71 13.49 0.81 -6.55
C LEU A 71 13.31 2.33 -6.69
N PRO A 72 14.38 3.10 -6.95
CA PRO A 72 14.28 4.52 -7.22
C PRO A 72 13.34 4.82 -8.39
N LEU A 73 12.47 5.81 -8.22
CA LEU A 73 11.61 6.29 -9.30
C LEU A 73 12.44 6.89 -10.42
N THR A 74 12.07 6.53 -11.64
CA THR A 74 12.51 7.17 -12.88
C THR A 74 11.28 7.61 -13.66
N ASP A 75 11.46 8.48 -14.66
CA ASP A 75 10.35 8.93 -15.50
C ASP A 75 9.70 7.76 -16.27
N GLU A 76 10.49 6.76 -16.66
CA GLU A 76 10.00 5.53 -17.27
C GLU A 76 9.12 4.74 -16.30
N LEU A 77 9.56 4.53 -15.06
CA LEU A 77 8.80 3.77 -14.06
C LEU A 77 7.49 4.47 -13.68
N VAL A 78 7.49 5.80 -13.59
CA VAL A 78 6.27 6.58 -13.37
C VAL A 78 5.29 6.39 -14.53
N LYS A 79 5.79 6.45 -15.77
CA LYS A 79 4.95 6.27 -16.97
C LYS A 79 4.42 4.86 -17.16
N GLU A 80 5.11 3.84 -16.63
CA GLU A 80 4.58 2.47 -16.59
C GLU A 80 3.29 2.37 -15.76
N VAL A 81 3.12 3.23 -14.74
CA VAL A 81 1.92 3.27 -13.90
C VAL A 81 0.90 4.27 -14.43
N ASN A 82 1.34 5.48 -14.78
CA ASN A 82 0.48 6.53 -15.31
C ASN A 82 1.21 7.37 -16.35
N SER A 83 0.86 7.16 -17.62
CA SER A 83 1.46 7.85 -18.77
C SER A 83 1.21 9.37 -18.82
N GLU A 84 0.24 9.87 -18.06
CA GLU A 84 -0.11 11.29 -18.02
C GLU A 84 0.69 12.07 -16.96
N VAL A 85 1.43 11.37 -16.11
CA VAL A 85 2.23 11.94 -15.03
C VAL A 85 3.71 11.86 -15.37
N THR A 86 4.43 12.92 -15.03
CA THR A 86 5.89 13.01 -15.13
C THR A 86 6.52 12.94 -13.75
N LEU A 87 7.76 12.47 -13.68
CA LEU A 87 8.49 12.41 -12.41
C LEU A 87 8.55 13.77 -11.70
N LYS A 88 8.74 14.85 -12.47
CA LYS A 88 8.79 16.23 -11.97
C LYS A 88 7.51 16.69 -11.28
N GLN A 89 6.34 16.21 -11.71
CA GLN A 89 5.08 16.55 -11.05
C GLN A 89 4.98 15.93 -9.65
N LEU A 90 5.74 14.86 -9.38
CA LEU A 90 5.76 14.13 -8.12
C LEU A 90 6.84 14.63 -7.14
N ASP A 91 7.65 15.62 -7.50
CA ASP A 91 8.79 16.10 -6.68
C ASP A 91 8.41 16.37 -5.22
N LYS A 92 7.27 17.03 -5.00
CA LYS A 92 6.78 17.36 -3.66
C LYS A 92 6.36 16.11 -2.89
N ASP A 93 5.63 15.20 -3.54
CA ASP A 93 5.09 14.00 -2.92
C ASP A 93 6.21 13.02 -2.56
N ILE A 94 7.18 12.86 -3.46
CA ILE A 94 8.40 12.06 -3.25
C ILE A 94 9.18 12.57 -2.03
N LEU A 95 9.36 13.89 -1.92
CA LEU A 95 10.04 14.50 -0.77
C LEU A 95 9.26 14.30 0.54
N GLU A 96 7.93 14.40 0.49
CA GLU A 96 7.06 14.24 1.65
C GLU A 96 7.09 12.82 2.23
N ILE A 97 7.04 11.81 1.37
CA ILE A 97 7.03 10.40 1.80
C ILE A 97 8.43 9.78 1.90
N GLY A 98 9.46 10.49 1.44
CA GLY A 98 10.86 10.02 1.45
C GLY A 98 11.13 8.84 0.50
N TYR A 99 10.42 8.75 -0.62
CA TYR A 99 10.60 7.66 -1.58
C TYR A 99 11.87 7.89 -2.44
N PRO A 100 12.64 6.85 -2.79
CA PRO A 100 13.86 7.01 -3.59
C PRO A 100 13.53 7.46 -5.02
N CYS A 101 14.30 8.40 -5.55
CA CYS A 101 14.16 8.93 -6.91
C CYS A 101 15.55 9.08 -7.51
N VAL A 102 15.71 8.81 -8.80
CA VAL A 102 16.95 9.19 -9.49
C VAL A 102 16.91 10.70 -9.75
N ASP A 103 17.90 11.43 -9.24
CA ASP A 103 18.01 12.87 -9.52
C ASP A 103 18.01 13.06 -11.03
N ALA A 104 16.97 13.72 -11.56
CA ALA A 104 16.92 14.12 -12.96
C ALA A 104 17.95 15.23 -13.20
N THR A 105 19.21 14.84 -13.38
CA THR A 105 20.28 15.73 -13.87
C THR A 105 20.01 16.19 -15.30
#